data_AF-Q2IKV7-F1
#
_entry.id   AF-Q2IKV7-F1
#
_cell.length_a   1.000
_cell.length_b   1.000
_cell.length_c   1.000
_cell.angle_alpha   90.00
_cell.angle_beta   90.00
_cell.angle_gamma   90.00
#
_symmetry.space_group_name_H-M   'P 1'
#
loop_
_entity.id
_entity.type
_entity.pdbx_description
1 polymer ?
#
loop_
_entity_poly.entity_id
_entity_poly.type
_entity_poly.pdbx_seq_one_letter_code
_entity_poly.pdbx_strand_id
1 'polypeptide(L)'
;MSSDLQSFLAFLEAQKAKQAPRFPSVKFDKVLSFMGTTSLGGTYNAVSVNRVLGIEPGPTGRELRLRLAGPLARTPARGECITVHLTRVEQYQGFQVKTRALSVNSVAADLLEEDEDGLVVKGASIFTVHHSPYTLKFFENVPFEELVQIVGSVRYALVGVGETANLSPRFIFHHEVRDGRLTLFHGDGLALKTYMNLKSNRLETRAVIDLDTYRGYALRGTVEEFAPHQHPEAYDRICRGYTAGGWGKPSRVFRSVIDDVAPLEPAG
;
A
#
# COMPACT_ATOMS: atom_id res chain seq x y z
N MET A 1 21.31 -7.95 -15.30
CA MET A 1 19.99 -7.45 -14.86
C MET A 1 18.98 -8.54 -15.18
N SER A 2 18.10 -8.95 -14.24
CA SER A 2 17.12 -10.02 -14.49
C SER A 2 16.05 -9.57 -15.50
N SER A 3 15.41 -10.53 -16.18
CA SER A 3 14.27 -10.28 -17.08
C SER A 3 13.13 -9.55 -16.38
N ASP A 4 12.90 -9.90 -15.12
CA ASP A 4 11.79 -9.36 -14.32
C ASP A 4 12.05 -7.90 -13.94
N LEU A 5 13.30 -7.54 -13.61
CA LEU A 5 13.66 -6.15 -13.35
C LEU A 5 13.55 -5.29 -14.63
N GLN A 6 13.98 -5.79 -15.78
CA GLN A 6 13.81 -5.06 -17.04
C GLN A 6 12.33 -4.85 -17.39
N SER A 7 11.51 -5.89 -17.21
CA SER A 7 10.07 -5.82 -17.45
C SER A 7 9.39 -4.84 -16.49
N PHE A 8 9.81 -4.83 -15.22
CA PHE A 8 9.34 -3.85 -14.24
C PHE A 8 9.73 -2.42 -14.60
N LEU A 9 10.96 -2.16 -15.05
CA LEU A 9 11.39 -0.80 -15.43
C LEU A 9 10.58 -0.26 -16.61
N ALA A 10 10.35 -1.09 -17.63
CA ALA A 10 9.49 -0.73 -18.76
C ALA A 10 8.05 -0.46 -18.29
N PHE A 11 7.53 -1.29 -17.38
CA PHE A 11 6.23 -1.08 -16.75
C PHE A 11 6.17 0.23 -15.97
N LEU A 12 7.18 0.54 -15.15
CA LEU A 12 7.24 1.76 -14.34
C LEU A 12 7.20 3.02 -15.22
N GLU A 13 7.95 3.05 -16.32
CA GLU A 13 7.90 4.15 -17.29
C GLU A 13 6.51 4.30 -17.93
N ALA A 14 5.89 3.19 -18.34
CA ALA A 14 4.53 3.23 -18.89
C ALA A 14 3.51 3.77 -17.86
N GLN A 15 3.67 3.45 -16.57
CA GLN A 15 2.78 3.94 -15.52
C GLN A 15 2.88 5.45 -15.29
N LYS A 16 4.05 6.09 -15.51
CA LYS A 16 4.15 7.56 -15.39
C LYS A 16 3.15 8.26 -16.32
N ALA A 17 3.13 7.86 -17.59
CA ALA A 17 2.24 8.44 -18.59
C ALA A 17 0.77 8.10 -18.30
N LYS A 18 0.47 6.83 -17.96
CA LYS A 18 -0.90 6.39 -17.66
C LYS A 18 -1.51 7.05 -16.43
N GLN A 19 -0.72 7.25 -15.38
CA GLN A 19 -1.22 7.79 -14.12
C GLN A 19 -1.22 9.32 -14.08
N ALA A 20 -0.44 10.01 -14.93
CA ALA A 20 -0.44 11.47 -15.03
C ALA A 20 -1.85 12.11 -15.07
N PRO A 21 -2.78 11.67 -15.95
CA PRO A 21 -4.13 12.25 -16.01
C PRO A 21 -5.00 11.95 -14.77
N ARG A 22 -4.65 10.93 -13.96
CA ARG A 22 -5.38 10.57 -12.73
C ARG A 22 -5.05 11.50 -11.56
N PHE A 23 -3.91 12.19 -11.62
CA PHE A 23 -3.45 13.13 -10.59
C PHE A 23 -3.15 14.50 -11.20
N PRO A 24 -4.16 15.19 -11.77
CA PRO A 24 -3.96 16.41 -12.54
C PRO A 24 -3.42 17.59 -11.71
N SER A 25 -3.63 17.55 -10.39
CA SER A 25 -3.08 18.52 -9.44
C SER A 25 -1.57 18.40 -9.29
N VAL A 26 -1.00 17.20 -9.45
CA VAL A 26 0.43 16.95 -9.24
C VAL A 26 1.12 16.89 -10.61
N LYS A 27 1.44 18.04 -11.19
CA LYS A 27 2.07 18.13 -12.53
C LYS A 27 3.57 17.82 -12.52
N PHE A 28 3.90 16.59 -12.12
CA PHE A 28 5.26 16.10 -12.01
C PHE A 28 5.29 14.59 -12.27
N ASP A 29 6.42 14.10 -12.80
CA ASP A 29 6.63 12.68 -13.06
C ASP A 29 6.60 11.89 -11.76
N LYS A 30 5.68 10.92 -11.70
CA LYS A 30 5.46 10.11 -10.51
C LYS A 30 4.71 8.84 -10.86
N VAL A 31 4.83 7.85 -9.99
CA VAL A 31 4.00 6.64 -10.02
C VAL A 31 3.44 6.41 -8.63
N LEU A 32 2.12 6.27 -8.52
CA LEU A 32 1.49 5.80 -7.29
C LEU A 32 1.88 4.36 -7.04
N SER A 33 2.34 4.10 -5.83
CA SER A 33 2.71 2.80 -5.31
C SER A 33 2.12 2.62 -3.92
N PHE A 34 2.12 1.39 -3.42
CA PHE A 34 1.61 1.06 -2.10
C PHE A 34 2.69 0.34 -1.31
N MET A 35 3.08 0.97 -0.22
CA MET A 35 4.13 0.51 0.66
C MET A 35 3.54 -0.38 1.75
N GLY A 36 3.85 -1.66 1.67
CA GLY A 36 3.49 -2.69 2.64
C GLY A 36 4.57 -2.86 3.70
N THR A 37 4.21 -2.66 4.98
CA THR A 37 5.12 -2.87 6.12
C THR A 37 4.52 -3.79 7.17
N THR A 38 5.38 -4.35 8.01
CA THR A 38 5.03 -5.19 9.16
C THR A 38 6.01 -4.91 10.30
N SER A 39 5.59 -5.04 11.55
CA SER A 39 6.46 -4.75 12.71
C SER A 39 7.46 -5.86 13.03
N LEU A 40 7.20 -7.11 12.63
CA LEU A 40 8.04 -8.26 12.96
C LEU A 40 9.36 -8.21 12.18
N GLY A 41 10.47 -8.01 12.89
CA GLY A 41 11.80 -7.89 12.31
C GLY A 41 12.18 -9.07 11.43
N GLY A 42 12.79 -8.80 10.26
CA GLY A 42 13.25 -9.84 9.34
C GLY A 42 12.15 -10.43 8.46
N THR A 43 10.92 -9.89 8.51
CA THR A 43 9.80 -10.35 7.69
C THR A 43 9.28 -9.26 6.75
N TYR A 44 8.60 -9.70 5.70
CA TYR A 44 7.93 -8.82 4.73
C TYR A 44 6.42 -8.89 4.89
N ASN A 45 5.75 -7.78 4.61
CA ASN A 45 4.30 -7.79 4.42
C ASN A 45 3.98 -8.60 3.15
N ALA A 46 3.17 -9.66 3.27
CA ALA A 46 2.73 -10.42 2.11
C ALA A 46 1.55 -9.70 1.45
N VAL A 47 1.69 -9.30 0.19
CA VAL A 47 0.72 -8.45 -0.52
C VAL A 47 0.04 -9.21 -1.64
N SER A 48 -1.29 -9.11 -1.73
CA SER A 48 -2.10 -9.57 -2.86
C SER A 48 -3.00 -8.44 -3.38
N VAL A 49 -3.51 -8.63 -4.60
CA VAL A 49 -4.60 -7.82 -5.18
C VAL A 49 -5.81 -8.73 -5.26
N ASN A 50 -6.95 -8.31 -4.73
CA ASN A 50 -8.17 -9.12 -4.72
C ASN A 50 -9.34 -8.30 -5.25
N ARG A 51 -10.20 -8.91 -6.08
CA ARG A 51 -11.44 -8.26 -6.52
C ARG A 51 -12.39 -8.11 -5.33
N VAL A 52 -13.00 -6.93 -5.18
CA VAL A 52 -14.01 -6.68 -4.15
C VAL A 52 -15.37 -7.18 -4.66
N LEU A 53 -15.95 -8.14 -3.95
CA LEU A 53 -17.27 -8.71 -4.25
C LEU A 53 -18.38 -8.02 -3.47
N GLY A 54 -18.07 -7.52 -2.27
CA GLY A 54 -19.03 -6.86 -1.41
C GLY A 54 -18.39 -6.23 -0.17
N ILE A 55 -19.03 -5.17 0.33
CA ILE A 55 -18.66 -4.48 1.57
C ILE A 55 -19.93 -4.42 2.41
N GLU A 56 -19.93 -5.07 3.56
CA GLU A 56 -21.08 -5.18 4.45
C GLU A 56 -20.73 -4.68 5.85
N PRO A 57 -21.69 -4.06 6.57
CA PRO A 57 -21.44 -3.63 7.94
C PRO A 57 -21.27 -4.85 8.85
N GLY A 58 -20.36 -4.75 9.81
CA GLY A 58 -20.24 -5.73 10.89
C GLY A 58 -21.29 -5.51 11.99
N PRO A 59 -21.35 -6.40 13.00
CA PRO A 59 -22.39 -6.37 14.04
C PRO A 59 -22.46 -5.06 14.83
N THR A 60 -21.35 -4.35 14.97
CA THR A 60 -21.21 -3.16 15.81
C THR A 60 -21.25 -1.84 15.03
N GLY A 61 -21.37 -1.88 13.69
CA GLY A 61 -21.32 -0.70 12.81
C GLY A 61 -19.93 -0.05 12.67
N ARG A 62 -18.93 -0.50 13.45
CA ARG A 62 -17.51 -0.09 13.36
C ARG A 62 -16.62 -1.18 12.77
N GLU A 63 -17.13 -2.39 12.80
CA GLU A 63 -16.60 -3.55 12.09
C GLU A 63 -17.18 -3.61 10.68
N LEU A 64 -16.54 -4.41 9.83
CA LEU A 64 -17.08 -4.72 8.51
C LEU A 64 -16.74 -6.13 8.07
N ARG A 65 -17.53 -6.62 7.12
CA ARG A 65 -17.23 -7.83 6.37
C ARG A 65 -16.90 -7.44 4.94
N LEU A 66 -15.71 -7.80 4.51
CA LEU A 66 -15.25 -7.52 3.14
C LEU A 66 -15.18 -8.84 2.37
N ARG A 67 -16.05 -9.00 1.37
CA ARG A 67 -16.05 -10.17 0.49
C ARG A 67 -15.06 -9.92 -0.64
N LEU A 68 -14.07 -10.79 -0.76
CA LEU A 68 -12.96 -10.70 -1.71
C LEU A 68 -12.90 -11.96 -2.57
N ALA A 69 -12.60 -11.80 -3.86
CA ALA A 69 -12.37 -12.93 -4.76
C ALA A 69 -10.96 -13.50 -4.60
N GLY A 70 -10.84 -14.81 -4.78
CA GLY A 70 -9.58 -15.53 -4.76
C GLY A 70 -8.87 -15.54 -3.40
N PRO A 71 -7.74 -16.26 -3.28
CA PRO A 71 -7.00 -16.36 -2.02
C PRO A 71 -6.24 -15.06 -1.69
N LEU A 72 -5.85 -14.92 -0.42
CA LEU A 72 -4.82 -13.95 -0.01
C LEU A 72 -3.43 -14.43 -0.46
N ALA A 73 -2.42 -13.54 -0.40
CA ALA A 73 -1.03 -13.90 -0.68
C ALA A 73 -0.53 -15.09 0.16
N ARG A 74 -1.05 -15.24 1.40
CA ARG A 74 -0.92 -16.41 2.27
C ARG A 74 -1.91 -16.31 3.44
N THR A 75 -2.10 -17.41 4.14
CA THR A 75 -2.82 -17.43 5.42
C THR A 75 -2.06 -16.63 6.49
N PRO A 76 -2.74 -15.83 7.34
CA PRO A 76 -2.11 -15.16 8.48
C PRO A 76 -1.64 -16.18 9.53
N ALA A 77 -0.44 -15.95 10.07
CA ALA A 77 0.10 -16.69 11.21
C ALA A 77 -0.34 -16.08 12.54
N ARG A 78 -0.04 -16.75 13.66
CA ARG A 78 -0.31 -16.21 15.00
C ARG A 78 0.41 -14.86 15.21
N GLY A 79 -0.28 -13.91 15.84
CA GLY A 79 0.21 -12.56 16.04
C GLY A 79 0.05 -11.64 14.82
N GLU A 80 -0.25 -12.18 13.65
CA GLU A 80 -0.45 -11.40 12.43
C GLU A 80 -1.88 -10.95 12.25
N CYS A 81 -2.07 -9.96 11.41
CA CYS A 81 -3.38 -9.44 11.04
C CYS A 81 -3.48 -9.32 9.52
N ILE A 82 -4.71 -9.12 9.04
CA ILE A 82 -5.00 -8.80 7.65
C ILE A 82 -5.33 -7.32 7.56
N THR A 83 -4.82 -6.70 6.52
CA THR A 83 -5.02 -5.30 6.22
C THR A 83 -5.55 -5.17 4.80
N VAL A 84 -6.74 -4.65 4.61
CA VAL A 84 -7.34 -4.43 3.29
C VAL A 84 -7.35 -2.94 2.98
N HIS A 85 -6.69 -2.55 1.91
CA HIS A 85 -6.54 -1.19 1.45
C HIS A 85 -7.45 -0.93 0.25
N LEU A 86 -8.37 0.02 0.40
CA LEU A 86 -9.36 0.43 -0.60
C LEU A 86 -9.07 1.87 -0.99
N THR A 87 -8.90 2.14 -2.28
CA THR A 87 -8.59 3.48 -2.77
C THR A 87 -9.46 3.86 -3.96
N ARG A 88 -10.10 5.02 -3.86
CA ARG A 88 -10.64 5.75 -4.99
C ARG A 88 -9.56 6.67 -5.54
N VAL A 89 -8.86 6.19 -6.56
CA VAL A 89 -7.61 6.81 -7.02
C VAL A 89 -7.85 8.17 -7.64
N GLU A 90 -8.98 8.35 -8.35
CA GLU A 90 -9.35 9.61 -9.01
C GLU A 90 -9.50 10.78 -8.03
N GLN A 91 -9.80 10.48 -6.77
CA GLN A 91 -9.94 11.48 -5.71
C GLN A 91 -8.79 11.44 -4.71
N TYR A 92 -7.86 10.50 -4.88
CA TYR A 92 -6.79 10.20 -3.90
C TYR A 92 -7.35 10.05 -2.48
N GLN A 93 -8.43 9.29 -2.36
CA GLN A 93 -9.08 9.00 -1.09
C GLN A 93 -9.06 7.50 -0.84
N GLY A 94 -8.59 7.08 0.33
CA GLY A 94 -8.61 5.66 0.64
C GLY A 94 -8.62 5.33 2.11
N PHE A 95 -9.16 4.14 2.36
CA PHE A 95 -9.39 3.54 3.65
C PHE A 95 -8.60 2.25 3.77
N GLN A 96 -8.25 1.94 5.00
CA GLN A 96 -7.66 0.68 5.36
C GLN A 96 -8.52 0.04 6.42
N VAL A 97 -8.93 -1.18 6.14
CA VAL A 97 -9.62 -2.05 7.07
C VAL A 97 -8.57 -2.96 7.68
N LYS A 98 -8.55 -3.06 9.00
CA LYS A 98 -7.65 -3.98 9.70
C LYS A 98 -8.46 -4.97 10.52
N THR A 99 -8.09 -6.24 10.43
CA THR A 99 -8.58 -7.24 11.38
C THR A 99 -7.86 -7.07 12.72
N ARG A 100 -8.38 -7.70 13.77
CA ARG A 100 -7.56 -7.97 14.96
C ARG A 100 -6.38 -8.87 14.59
N ALA A 101 -5.36 -8.91 15.46
CA ALA A 101 -4.31 -9.92 15.35
C ALA A 101 -4.89 -11.31 15.66
N LEU A 102 -4.38 -12.34 14.97
CA LEU A 102 -4.75 -13.73 15.23
C LEU A 102 -4.20 -14.13 16.59
N SER A 103 -5.11 -14.40 17.53
CA SER A 103 -4.74 -14.74 18.91
C SER A 103 -4.12 -16.15 18.99
N VAL A 104 -3.42 -16.45 20.10
CA VAL A 104 -2.74 -17.75 20.31
C VAL A 104 -3.72 -18.93 20.30
N ASN A 105 -4.96 -18.71 20.74
CA ASN A 105 -6.01 -19.73 20.84
C ASN A 105 -7.04 -19.64 19.71
N SER A 106 -6.80 -18.79 18.71
CA SER A 106 -7.68 -18.55 17.58
C SER A 106 -7.25 -19.33 16.34
N VAL A 107 -8.20 -19.65 15.47
CA VAL A 107 -7.97 -20.19 14.12
C VAL A 107 -8.16 -19.09 13.07
N ALA A 108 -7.63 -19.26 11.85
CA ALA A 108 -7.72 -18.25 10.79
C ALA A 108 -9.18 -17.82 10.48
N ALA A 109 -10.16 -18.71 10.71
CA ALA A 109 -11.60 -18.45 10.64
C ALA A 109 -12.07 -17.24 11.48
N ASP A 110 -11.30 -16.87 12.50
CA ASP A 110 -11.56 -15.70 13.34
C ASP A 110 -11.27 -14.37 12.65
N LEU A 111 -10.45 -14.38 11.59
CA LEU A 111 -10.08 -13.21 10.79
C LEU A 111 -10.70 -13.25 9.39
N LEU A 112 -10.81 -14.44 8.79
CA LEU A 112 -11.35 -14.63 7.45
C LEU A 112 -12.12 -15.95 7.35
N GLU A 113 -13.24 -15.97 6.64
CA GLU A 113 -13.96 -17.20 6.29
C GLU A 113 -13.79 -17.45 4.80
N GLU A 114 -13.61 -18.72 4.40
CA GLU A 114 -13.73 -19.10 2.99
C GLU A 114 -15.21 -19.19 2.62
N ASP A 115 -15.53 -18.76 1.40
CA ASP A 115 -16.86 -18.75 0.79
C ASP A 115 -16.74 -19.31 -0.64
N GLU A 116 -17.85 -19.72 -1.27
CA GLU A 116 -17.84 -20.34 -2.61
C GLU A 116 -17.18 -19.44 -3.66
N ASP A 117 -17.35 -18.11 -3.52
CA ASP A 117 -16.82 -17.10 -4.44
C ASP A 117 -15.47 -16.50 -4.00
N GLY A 118 -14.91 -16.93 -2.85
CA GLY A 118 -13.63 -16.43 -2.34
C GLY A 118 -13.52 -16.42 -0.82
N LEU A 119 -13.34 -15.24 -0.22
CA LEU A 119 -13.16 -15.09 1.22
C LEU A 119 -13.83 -13.85 1.79
N VAL A 120 -14.22 -13.95 3.06
CA VAL A 120 -14.84 -12.87 3.83
C VAL A 120 -13.90 -12.42 4.94
N VAL A 121 -13.27 -11.26 4.78
CA VAL A 121 -12.40 -10.67 5.81
C VAL A 121 -13.24 -9.96 6.86
N LYS A 122 -13.06 -10.32 8.13
CA LYS A 122 -13.74 -9.74 9.30
C LYS A 122 -12.93 -8.55 9.84
N GLY A 123 -13.14 -7.38 9.25
CA GLY A 123 -12.49 -6.14 9.64
C GLY A 123 -12.95 -5.68 11.03
N ALA A 124 -11.98 -5.45 11.92
CA ALA A 124 -12.22 -5.01 13.30
C ALA A 124 -12.20 -3.48 13.42
N SER A 125 -11.54 -2.78 12.50
CA SER A 125 -11.41 -1.33 12.54
C SER A 125 -11.20 -0.75 11.14
N ILE A 126 -11.78 0.43 10.92
CA ILE A 126 -11.64 1.21 9.70
C ILE A 126 -10.76 2.43 10.00
N PHE A 127 -9.78 2.66 9.13
CA PHE A 127 -8.85 3.78 9.20
C PHE A 127 -8.88 4.58 7.90
N THR A 128 -8.98 5.90 8.00
CA THR A 128 -8.61 6.76 6.87
C THR A 128 -7.09 6.68 6.65
N VAL A 129 -6.66 6.50 5.40
CA VAL A 129 -5.24 6.34 5.05
C VAL A 129 -4.70 7.55 4.31
N HIS A 130 -5.52 8.14 3.44
CA HIS A 130 -5.14 9.33 2.68
C HIS A 130 -6.35 10.09 2.16
N HIS A 131 -6.26 11.42 2.22
CA HIS A 131 -6.93 12.37 1.32
C HIS A 131 -5.90 13.33 0.68
N SER A 132 -4.68 13.36 1.23
CA SER A 132 -3.47 14.03 0.79
C SER A 132 -2.27 13.37 1.50
N PRO A 133 -1.02 13.63 1.09
CA PRO A 133 0.16 13.16 1.83
C PRO A 133 0.32 13.73 3.25
N TYR A 134 -0.48 14.74 3.62
CA TYR A 134 -0.46 15.40 4.94
C TYR A 134 -1.73 15.15 5.76
N THR A 135 -2.59 14.21 5.35
CA THR A 135 -3.81 13.91 6.09
C THR A 135 -3.45 13.33 7.47
N LEU A 136 -3.48 14.20 8.48
CA LEU A 136 -3.14 13.95 9.89
C LEU A 136 -4.21 13.22 10.68
N LYS A 137 -5.42 13.16 10.16
CA LYS A 137 -6.53 12.58 10.91
C LYS A 137 -6.49 11.08 10.72
N PHE A 138 -5.81 10.41 11.65
CA PHE A 138 -6.12 9.03 12.00
C PHE A 138 -7.55 9.02 12.52
N PHE A 139 -8.54 9.04 11.62
CA PHE A 139 -9.88 8.65 11.99
C PHE A 139 -9.81 7.13 12.16
N GLU A 140 -9.52 6.72 13.38
CA GLU A 140 -9.85 5.37 13.82
C GLU A 140 -11.36 5.33 14.04
N ASN A 141 -12.02 4.28 13.56
CA ASN A 141 -13.47 4.12 13.64
C ASN A 141 -14.25 5.06 12.70
N VAL A 142 -13.82 5.15 11.45
CA VAL A 142 -14.63 5.74 10.38
C VAL A 142 -15.98 5.01 10.31
N PRO A 143 -17.13 5.71 10.27
CA PRO A 143 -18.44 5.10 10.08
C PRO A 143 -18.51 4.31 8.76
N PHE A 144 -19.26 3.21 8.76
CA PHE A 144 -19.44 2.36 7.58
C PHE A 144 -20.00 3.14 6.39
N GLU A 145 -20.97 4.02 6.63
CA GLU A 145 -21.65 4.79 5.59
C GLU A 145 -20.69 5.74 4.87
N GLU A 146 -19.76 6.36 5.60
CA GLU A 146 -18.73 7.24 5.04
C GLU A 146 -17.77 6.44 4.14
N LEU A 147 -17.35 5.26 4.58
CA LEU A 147 -16.50 4.37 3.78
C LEU A 147 -17.21 3.97 2.48
N VAL A 148 -18.46 3.50 2.54
CA VAL A 148 -19.21 3.06 1.36
C VAL A 148 -19.45 4.20 0.39
N GLN A 149 -19.75 5.41 0.90
CA GLN A 149 -19.93 6.58 0.05
C GLN A 149 -18.67 6.90 -0.78
N ILE A 150 -17.48 6.67 -0.23
CA ILE A 150 -16.22 7.06 -0.88
C ILE A 150 -15.64 5.90 -1.71
N VAL A 151 -15.57 4.68 -1.16
CA VAL A 151 -14.91 3.53 -1.79
C VAL A 151 -15.85 2.36 -2.13
N GLY A 152 -17.17 2.51 -1.99
CA GLY A 152 -18.13 1.44 -2.28
C GLY A 152 -18.15 0.96 -3.73
N SER A 153 -17.63 1.76 -4.67
CA SER A 153 -17.50 1.39 -6.09
C SER A 153 -16.12 0.85 -6.48
N VAL A 154 -15.18 0.75 -5.52
CA VAL A 154 -13.83 0.25 -5.78
C VAL A 154 -13.90 -1.24 -6.12
N ARG A 155 -13.34 -1.61 -7.27
CA ARG A 155 -13.41 -2.99 -7.81
C ARG A 155 -12.35 -3.93 -7.27
N TYR A 156 -11.22 -3.39 -6.79
CA TYR A 156 -10.09 -4.18 -6.32
C TYR A 156 -9.50 -3.55 -5.06
N ALA A 157 -9.06 -4.41 -4.15
CA ALA A 157 -8.35 -4.03 -2.95
C ALA A 157 -6.92 -4.58 -2.98
N LEU A 158 -6.00 -3.84 -2.35
CA LEU A 158 -4.69 -4.38 -1.98
C LEU A 158 -4.80 -4.98 -0.59
N VAL A 159 -4.37 -6.22 -0.41
CA VAL A 159 -4.44 -6.90 0.87
C VAL A 159 -3.05 -7.23 1.36
N GLY A 160 -2.76 -6.90 2.62
CA GLY A 160 -1.49 -7.13 3.28
C GLY A 160 -1.65 -8.05 4.47
N VAL A 161 -0.73 -9.01 4.62
CA VAL A 161 -0.68 -9.96 5.74
C VAL A 161 0.66 -9.85 6.45
N GLY A 162 0.62 -9.73 7.77
CA GLY A 162 1.81 -9.60 8.62
C GLY A 162 1.50 -9.09 10.02
N GLU A 163 2.49 -9.10 10.91
CA GLU A 163 2.40 -8.51 12.24
C GLU A 163 2.20 -6.99 12.11
N THR A 164 1.13 -6.48 12.72
CA THR A 164 0.69 -5.09 12.57
C THR A 164 0.72 -4.56 11.13
N ALA A 165 0.44 -5.42 10.14
CA ALA A 165 0.43 -5.10 8.72
C ALA A 165 -0.17 -3.73 8.39
N ASN A 166 0.45 -3.05 7.42
CA ASN A 166 -0.01 -1.74 6.95
C ASN A 166 0.29 -1.60 5.46
N LEU A 167 -0.63 -1.01 4.71
CA LEU A 167 -0.47 -0.67 3.30
C LEU A 167 -0.76 0.81 3.11
N SER A 168 0.26 1.57 2.72
CA SER A 168 0.13 3.01 2.60
C SER A 168 0.55 3.52 1.21
N PRO A 169 -0.25 4.39 0.58
CA PRO A 169 0.06 4.92 -0.74
C PRO A 169 1.23 5.88 -0.66
N ARG A 170 2.10 5.84 -1.67
CA ARG A 170 3.28 6.68 -1.82
C ARG A 170 3.54 6.93 -3.30
N PHE A 171 3.93 8.16 -3.62
CA PHE A 171 4.43 8.46 -4.94
C PHE A 171 5.93 8.14 -5.02
N ILE A 172 6.30 7.33 -6.00
CA ILE A 172 7.68 7.19 -6.45
C ILE A 172 7.95 8.40 -7.34
N PHE A 173 8.86 9.28 -6.91
CA PHE A 173 9.23 10.49 -7.66
C PHE A 173 10.51 10.33 -8.47
N HIS A 174 11.34 9.36 -8.07
CA HIS A 174 12.60 9.06 -8.74
C HIS A 174 12.95 7.59 -8.54
N HIS A 175 13.73 7.06 -9.46
CA HIS A 175 14.34 5.74 -9.33
C HIS A 175 15.74 5.76 -9.93
N GLU A 176 16.60 4.89 -9.44
CA GLU A 176 17.95 4.69 -9.94
C GLU A 176 18.21 3.20 -10.10
N VAL A 177 18.98 2.84 -11.12
CA VAL A 177 19.48 1.48 -11.30
C VAL A 177 21.00 1.54 -11.31
N ARG A 178 21.63 0.95 -10.29
CA ARG A 178 23.08 0.93 -10.14
C ARG A 178 23.53 -0.49 -9.85
N ASP A 179 24.54 -0.96 -10.58
CA ASP A 179 25.10 -2.30 -10.44
C ASP A 179 24.02 -3.41 -10.51
N GLY A 180 22.99 -3.19 -11.34
CA GLY A 180 21.87 -4.11 -11.51
C GLY A 180 20.85 -4.11 -10.37
N ARG A 181 20.98 -3.24 -9.37
CA ARG A 181 20.02 -3.08 -8.27
C ARG A 181 19.18 -1.82 -8.46
N LEU A 182 17.88 -1.96 -8.25
CA LEU A 182 16.91 -0.88 -8.32
C LEU A 182 16.80 -0.19 -6.96
N THR A 183 16.81 1.14 -6.97
CA THR A 183 16.45 1.97 -5.81
C THR A 183 15.28 2.87 -6.18
N LEU A 184 14.25 2.90 -5.34
CA LEU A 184 13.09 3.77 -5.48
C LEU A 184 13.13 4.87 -4.43
N PHE A 185 12.73 6.09 -4.80
CA PHE A 185 12.77 7.24 -3.89
C PHE A 185 11.38 7.86 -3.74
N HIS A 186 11.00 8.07 -2.48
CA HIS A 186 9.73 8.71 -2.11
C HIS A 186 9.91 9.64 -0.91
N GLY A 187 8.93 10.51 -0.70
CA GLY A 187 8.83 11.33 0.51
C GLY A 187 7.59 10.96 1.33
N ASP A 188 7.61 11.36 2.60
CA ASP A 188 6.45 11.35 3.50
C ASP A 188 6.13 12.76 3.97
N GLY A 189 4.83 13.09 3.99
CA GLY A 189 4.36 14.38 4.47
C GLY A 189 4.53 14.53 5.98
N LEU A 190 4.26 13.47 6.77
CA LEU A 190 4.33 13.46 8.24
C LEU A 190 4.64 12.06 8.80
N ALA A 191 4.88 11.93 10.11
CA ALA A 191 5.12 10.64 10.76
C ALA A 191 3.84 9.78 10.82
N LEU A 192 3.78 8.74 10.00
CA LEU A 192 2.61 7.85 9.87
C LEU A 192 2.84 6.49 10.58
N LYS A 193 1.78 5.70 10.78
CA LYS A 193 1.87 4.31 11.30
C LYS A 193 2.92 3.47 10.55
N THR A 194 3.05 3.69 9.24
CA THR A 194 4.10 3.08 8.40
C THR A 194 5.51 3.35 8.95
N TYR A 195 5.79 4.59 9.34
CA TYR A 195 7.09 4.98 9.89
C TYR A 195 7.38 4.30 11.24
N MET A 196 6.35 4.02 12.06
CA MET A 196 6.53 3.28 13.30
C MET A 196 6.98 1.83 13.03
N ASN A 197 6.41 1.17 12.03
CA ASN A 197 6.88 -0.16 11.60
C ASN A 197 8.32 -0.11 11.09
N LEU A 198 8.70 0.94 10.34
CA LEU A 198 10.07 1.08 9.83
C LEU A 198 11.14 1.20 10.91
N LYS A 199 10.78 1.67 12.11
CA LYS A 199 11.71 1.72 13.25
C LYS A 199 12.08 0.33 13.76
N SER A 200 11.14 -0.63 13.73
CA SER A 200 11.37 -2.00 14.20
C SER A 200 11.79 -2.94 13.07
N ASN A 201 11.36 -2.67 11.83
CA ASN A 201 11.61 -3.50 10.68
C ASN A 201 11.73 -2.66 9.40
N ARG A 202 12.92 -2.62 8.80
CA ARG A 202 13.20 -1.86 7.58
C ARG A 202 12.78 -2.58 6.30
N LEU A 203 12.27 -3.80 6.40
CA LEU A 203 11.85 -4.57 5.23
C LEU A 203 10.46 -4.14 4.78
N GLU A 204 10.30 -3.90 3.48
CA GLU A 204 9.03 -3.54 2.86
C GLU A 204 8.71 -4.42 1.65
N THR A 205 7.41 -4.55 1.37
CA THR A 205 6.91 -4.98 0.06
C THR A 205 6.23 -3.79 -0.60
N ARG A 206 6.77 -3.33 -1.72
CA ARG A 206 6.23 -2.23 -2.53
C ARG A 206 5.38 -2.80 -3.66
N ALA A 207 4.08 -2.55 -3.66
CA ALA A 207 3.21 -2.84 -4.79
C ALA A 207 3.18 -1.65 -5.75
N VAL A 208 3.45 -1.90 -7.04
CA VAL A 208 3.26 -0.93 -8.12
C VAL A 208 2.31 -1.56 -9.12
N ILE A 209 1.13 -0.96 -9.30
CA ILE A 209 0.03 -1.53 -10.09
C ILE A 209 -0.42 -0.57 -11.19
N ASP A 210 -0.92 -1.16 -12.26
CA ASP A 210 -1.67 -0.49 -13.30
C ASP A 210 -3.09 -0.22 -12.77
N LEU A 211 -3.52 1.04 -12.79
CA LEU A 211 -4.77 1.45 -12.14
C LEU A 211 -6.03 1.04 -12.91
N ASP A 212 -5.88 0.59 -14.16
CA ASP A 212 -7.01 0.16 -15.00
C ASP A 212 -7.21 -1.36 -14.88
N THR A 213 -6.11 -2.11 -14.85
CA THR A 213 -6.10 -3.58 -14.86
C THR A 213 -5.78 -4.22 -13.52
N TYR A 214 -5.22 -3.46 -12.58
CA TYR A 214 -4.76 -3.90 -11.26
C TYR A 214 -3.66 -4.98 -11.28
N ARG A 215 -3.05 -5.19 -12.45
CA ARG A 215 -1.83 -5.99 -12.63
C ARG A 215 -0.59 -5.15 -12.35
N GLY A 216 0.51 -5.77 -11.95
CA GLY A 216 1.75 -5.05 -11.70
C GLY A 216 2.82 -5.91 -11.08
N TYR A 217 3.52 -5.34 -10.10
CA TYR A 217 4.66 -5.99 -9.45
C TYR A 217 4.66 -5.74 -7.95
N ALA A 218 5.07 -6.76 -7.21
CA ALA A 218 5.45 -6.69 -5.81
C ALA A 218 6.98 -6.69 -5.72
N LEU A 219 7.55 -5.65 -5.10
CA LEU A 219 8.98 -5.47 -4.97
C LEU A 219 9.35 -5.60 -3.50
N ARG A 220 10.18 -6.57 -3.14
CA ARG A 220 10.67 -6.72 -1.77
C ARG A 220 12.02 -6.05 -1.64
N GLY A 221 12.22 -5.32 -0.56
CA GLY A 221 13.46 -4.60 -0.34
C GLY A 221 13.60 -4.02 1.04
N THR A 222 14.67 -3.24 1.20
CA THR A 222 14.95 -2.51 2.44
C THR A 222 14.72 -1.02 2.22
N VAL A 223 13.95 -0.40 3.12
CA VAL A 223 13.67 1.03 3.09
C VAL A 223 14.38 1.77 4.23
N GLU A 224 15.01 2.88 3.89
CA GLU A 224 15.78 3.69 4.83
C GLU A 224 15.53 5.17 4.58
N GLU A 225 15.43 5.93 5.67
CA GLU A 225 15.47 7.39 5.59
C GLU A 225 16.88 7.82 5.18
N PHE A 226 16.98 8.82 4.30
CA PHE A 226 18.26 9.37 3.87
C PHE A 226 18.32 10.89 4.11
N ALA A 227 19.52 11.41 4.32
CA ALA A 227 19.77 12.83 4.41
C ALA A 227 19.94 13.44 3.00
N PRO A 228 19.47 14.68 2.74
CA PRO A 228 19.48 15.28 1.40
C PRO A 228 20.82 15.21 0.65
N HIS A 229 21.94 15.36 1.36
CA HIS A 229 23.28 15.33 0.76
C HIS A 229 23.70 13.94 0.25
N GLN A 230 23.07 12.86 0.70
CA GLN A 230 23.37 11.49 0.27
C GLN A 230 22.82 11.20 -1.13
N HIS A 231 21.66 11.78 -1.47
CA HIS A 231 21.00 11.63 -2.77
C HIS A 231 20.37 12.97 -3.21
N PRO A 232 21.20 13.94 -3.65
CA PRO A 232 20.74 15.31 -3.90
C PRO A 232 19.71 15.40 -5.04
N GLU A 233 19.89 14.64 -6.13
CA GLU A 233 18.91 14.61 -7.23
C GLU A 233 17.58 14.03 -6.79
N ALA A 234 17.60 12.89 -6.08
CA ALA A 234 16.39 12.26 -5.58
C ALA A 234 15.64 13.20 -4.63
N TYR A 235 16.36 13.88 -3.72
CA TYR A 235 15.77 14.87 -2.81
C TYR A 235 15.10 16.03 -3.55
N ASP A 236 15.76 16.61 -4.56
CA ASP A 236 15.19 17.68 -5.38
C ASP A 236 13.90 17.22 -6.08
N ARG A 237 13.94 16.05 -6.74
CA ARG A 237 12.77 15.49 -7.42
C ARG A 237 11.60 15.25 -6.48
N ILE A 238 11.85 14.70 -5.28
CA ILE A 238 10.80 14.53 -4.26
C ILE A 238 10.23 15.89 -3.85
N CYS A 239 11.08 16.89 -3.55
CA CYS A 239 10.62 18.22 -3.15
C CYS A 239 9.79 18.90 -4.26
N ARG A 240 10.21 18.78 -5.52
CA ARG A 240 9.47 19.30 -6.68
C ARG A 240 8.13 18.59 -6.87
N GLY A 241 8.10 17.27 -6.70
CA GLY A 241 6.87 16.48 -6.71
C GLY A 241 5.89 16.90 -5.62
N TYR A 242 6.39 17.12 -4.40
CA TYR A 242 5.59 17.61 -3.27
C TYR A 242 5.05 19.03 -3.49
N THR A 243 5.91 19.92 -4.01
CA THR A 243 5.53 21.30 -4.37
C THR A 243 4.48 21.29 -5.47
N ALA A 244 4.64 20.46 -6.50
CA ALA A 244 3.69 20.31 -7.59
C ALA A 244 2.32 19.83 -7.09
N GLY A 245 2.28 18.98 -6.07
CA GLY A 245 1.04 18.55 -5.42
C GLY A 245 0.41 19.58 -4.49
N GLY A 246 1.03 20.75 -4.30
CA GLY A 246 0.55 21.79 -3.38
C GLY A 246 0.74 21.43 -1.91
N TRP A 247 1.64 20.48 -1.61
CA TRP A 247 1.78 19.96 -0.26
C TRP A 247 2.98 20.52 0.52
N GLY A 248 3.78 21.40 -0.11
CA GLY A 248 4.95 22.01 0.52
C GLY A 248 6.19 21.12 0.42
N LYS A 249 6.93 20.95 1.52
CA LYS A 249 8.16 20.14 1.58
C LYS A 249 7.93 18.83 2.35
N PRO A 250 8.43 17.69 1.85
CA PRO A 250 8.34 16.43 2.59
C PRO A 250 9.01 16.57 3.95
N SER A 251 8.41 15.98 4.99
CA SER A 251 9.02 15.94 6.32
C SER A 251 10.20 14.96 6.37
N ARG A 252 10.13 13.89 5.57
CA ARG A 252 11.13 12.81 5.50
C ARG A 252 11.24 12.31 4.07
N VAL A 253 12.40 11.78 3.73
CA VAL A 253 12.66 11.18 2.42
C VAL A 253 13.30 9.82 2.59
N PHE A 254 12.88 8.89 1.76
CA PHE A 254 13.22 7.48 1.88
C PHE A 254 13.73 6.93 0.56
N ARG A 255 14.69 6.02 0.67
CA ARG A 255 15.15 5.17 -0.42
C ARG A 255 14.75 3.74 -0.11
N SER A 256 14.19 3.04 -1.10
CA SER A 256 13.90 1.61 -1.03
C SER A 256 14.84 0.89 -1.98
N VAL A 257 15.78 0.11 -1.45
CA VAL A 257 16.68 -0.75 -2.23
C VAL A 257 15.99 -2.08 -2.45
N ILE A 258 15.74 -2.42 -3.71
CA ILE A 258 14.93 -3.58 -4.10
C ILE A 258 15.84 -4.81 -4.28
N ASP A 259 15.46 -5.90 -3.62
CA ASP A 259 16.16 -7.17 -3.63
C ASP A 259 15.48 -8.21 -4.52
N ASP A 260 14.14 -8.15 -4.60
CA ASP A 260 13.32 -9.10 -5.35
C ASP A 260 12.15 -8.38 -6.05
N VAL A 261 11.81 -8.87 -7.25
CA VAL A 261 10.78 -8.32 -8.12
C VAL A 261 9.93 -9.48 -8.61
N ALA A 262 8.65 -9.49 -8.21
CA ALA A 262 7.71 -10.53 -8.61
C ALA A 262 6.48 -9.91 -9.28
N PRO A 263 5.94 -10.53 -10.34
CA PRO A 263 4.63 -10.16 -10.87
C PRO A 263 3.55 -10.22 -9.80
N LEU A 264 2.61 -9.29 -9.87
CA LEU A 264 1.45 -9.20 -8.98
C LEU A 264 0.20 -9.13 -9.85
N GLU A 265 -0.62 -10.16 -9.77
CA GLU A 265 -1.85 -10.31 -10.56
C GLU A 265 -3.06 -10.30 -9.62
N PRO A 266 -4.21 -9.76 -10.05
CA PRO A 266 -5.44 -9.90 -9.29
C PRO A 266 -5.82 -11.37 -9.09
N ALA A 267 -6.12 -11.73 -7.84
CA ALA A 267 -6.68 -13.02 -7.48
C ALA A 267 -8.20 -13.01 -7.74
N GLY A 268 -8.69 -14.06 -8.38
CA GLY A 268 -10.11 -14.29 -8.68
C GLY A 268 -10.59 -13.56 -9.93
#